data_AF-U1QRQ9-F1
#
_entry.id   AF-U1QRQ9-F1
#
_cell.length_a   1.000
_cell.length_b   1.000
_cell.length_c   1.000
_cell.angle_alpha   90.00
_cell.angle_beta   90.00
_cell.angle_gamma   90.00
#
_symmetry.space_group_name_H-M   'P 1'
#
loop_
_entity.id
_entity.type
_entity.pdbx_description
1 polymer ?
#
loop_
_entity_poly.entity_id
_entity_poly.type
_entity_poly.pdbx_seq_one_letter_code
_entity_poly.pdbx_strand_id
1 'polypeptide(L)'
;METGEKESTYCEACSQRFEAVRERGVWVRYRTDVAGGVLPPGFYVRSDAYGDRHASNRVDALVTATEIMDRQQVDGVFDCPETDTRWLVDGYLDAHPGVAEAVEAERDSFFSRLSNW
;
A
#
# COMPACT_ATOMS: atom_id res chain seq x y z
N MET A 1 16.15 13.76 28.97
CA MET A 1 16.26 13.02 27.69
C MET A 1 15.23 11.93 27.76
N GLU A 2 14.02 12.21 27.30
CA GLU A 2 12.92 11.25 27.34
C GLU A 2 12.96 10.48 26.02
N THR A 3 13.62 9.31 26.04
CA THR A 3 13.47 8.30 25.00
C THR A 3 12.09 7.69 25.20
N GLY A 4 11.08 8.33 24.61
CA GLY A 4 9.73 7.79 24.52
C GLY A 4 9.77 6.56 23.63
N GLU A 5 10.06 5.40 24.23
CA GLU A 5 9.79 4.09 23.67
C GLU A 5 8.27 4.04 23.42
N LYS A 6 7.84 4.40 22.21
CA LYS A 6 6.52 4.02 21.74
C LYS A 6 6.49 2.51 21.80
N GLU A 7 5.81 1.95 22.80
CA GLU A 7 5.40 0.55 22.83
C GLU A 7 4.96 0.19 21.42
N SER A 8 5.79 -0.59 20.75
CA SER A 8 5.52 -0.96 19.37
C SER A 8 4.29 -1.86 19.45
N THR A 9 3.16 -1.37 18.95
CA THR A 9 1.88 -2.13 18.84
C THR A 9 2.06 -3.46 18.08
N TYR A 10 3.21 -3.65 17.44
CA TYR A 10 3.60 -4.78 16.63
C TYR A 10 4.77 -5.51 17.29
N CYS A 11 4.78 -6.84 17.18
CA CYS A 11 5.92 -7.63 17.63
C CYS A 11 7.19 -7.28 16.82
N GLU A 12 8.36 -7.63 17.36
CA GLU A 12 9.65 -7.33 16.75
C GLU A 12 9.75 -7.82 15.30
N ALA A 13 9.25 -9.03 15.02
CA ALA A 13 9.23 -9.59 13.67
C ALA A 13 8.38 -8.76 12.69
N CYS A 14 7.21 -8.27 13.11
CA CYS A 14 6.38 -7.40 12.29
C CYS A 14 7.05 -6.05 12.04
N SER A 15 7.66 -5.46 13.08
CA SER A 15 8.38 -4.20 12.97
C SER A 15 9.55 -4.28 11.99
N GLN A 16 10.38 -5.33 12.09
CA GLN A 16 11.48 -5.57 11.13
C GLN A 16 10.98 -5.71 9.70
N ARG A 17 9.83 -6.38 9.51
CA ARG A 17 9.24 -6.57 8.19
C ARG A 17 8.75 -5.24 7.59
N PHE A 18 8.17 -4.38 8.42
CA PHE A 18 7.78 -3.03 7.99
C PHE A 18 8.99 -2.16 7.63
N GLU A 19 10.10 -2.28 8.36
CA GLU A 19 11.34 -1.58 8.01
C GLU A 19 11.92 -2.08 6.69
N ALA A 20 11.95 -3.41 6.47
CA ALA A 20 12.39 -3.98 5.20
C ALA A 20 11.54 -3.50 4.02
N VAL A 21 10.21 -3.43 4.18
CA VAL A 21 9.30 -2.90 3.16
C VAL A 21 9.54 -1.39 2.93
N ARG A 22 9.82 -0.63 3.98
CA ARG A 22 10.10 0.80 3.84
C ARG A 22 11.36 1.07 3.03
N GLU A 23 12.35 0.19 3.12
CA GLU A 23 13.61 0.32 2.39
C GLU A 23 13.55 -0.22 0.95
N ARG A 24 12.77 -1.28 0.68
CA ARG A 24 12.86 -2.01 -0.60
C ARG A 24 11.53 -2.48 -1.17
N GLY A 25 10.43 -2.26 -0.45
CA GLY A 25 9.12 -2.76 -0.80
C GLY A 25 8.19 -1.68 -1.35
N VAL A 26 6.89 -1.99 -1.29
CA VAL A 26 5.83 -1.09 -1.75
C VAL A 26 5.12 -0.47 -0.57
N TRP A 27 4.89 0.83 -0.61
CA TRP A 27 4.22 1.54 0.47
C TRP A 27 2.99 2.29 0.00
N VAL A 28 1.83 1.91 0.55
CA VAL A 28 0.53 2.49 0.22
C VAL A 28 0.04 3.32 1.38
N ARG A 29 -0.22 4.61 1.14
CA ARG A 29 -0.68 5.52 2.19
C ARG A 29 -1.68 6.53 1.64
N TYR A 30 -2.73 6.80 2.43
CA TYR A 30 -3.61 7.94 2.17
C TYR A 30 -2.96 9.24 2.67
N ARG A 31 -2.97 10.28 1.83
CA ARG A 31 -2.49 11.63 2.17
C ARG A 31 -3.61 12.63 1.97
N THR A 32 -3.94 13.37 3.01
CA THR A 32 -4.89 14.52 2.96
C THR A 32 -4.19 15.81 2.59
N ASP A 33 -2.93 15.97 3.01
CA ASP A 33 -2.12 17.16 2.82
C ASP A 33 -0.74 16.77 2.34
N VAL A 34 -0.39 17.23 1.14
CA VAL A 34 0.93 17.03 0.56
C VAL A 34 1.67 18.36 0.63
N ALA A 35 2.87 18.36 1.23
CA ALA A 35 3.64 19.58 1.47
C ALA A 35 3.78 20.39 0.16
N GLY A 36 3.19 21.59 0.14
CA GLY A 36 3.21 22.51 -0.99
C GLY A 36 1.93 22.55 -1.85
N GLY A 37 0.89 21.76 -1.55
CA GLY A 37 -0.40 21.83 -2.27
C GLY A 37 -0.34 21.37 -3.74
N VAL A 38 0.75 20.72 -4.15
CA VAL A 38 1.02 20.32 -5.54
C VAL A 38 0.26 19.05 -5.94
N LEU A 39 -0.15 18.24 -4.95
CA LEU A 39 -0.69 16.91 -5.17
C LEU A 39 -2.07 16.78 -4.50
N PRO A 40 -3.08 16.17 -5.17
CA PRO A 40 -4.44 16.06 -4.64
C PRO A 40 -4.51 15.10 -3.45
N PRO A 41 -5.53 15.24 -2.57
CA PRO A 41 -5.79 14.22 -1.56
C PRO A 41 -6.13 12.90 -2.23
N GLY A 42 -5.56 11.81 -1.72
CA GLY A 42 -5.71 10.50 -2.35
C GLY A 42 -4.78 9.45 -1.77
N PHE A 43 -4.84 8.25 -2.35
CA PHE A 43 -3.91 7.19 -2.03
C PHE A 43 -2.64 7.34 -2.86
N TYR A 44 -1.50 7.05 -2.23
CA TYR A 44 -0.20 7.10 -2.87
C TYR A 44 0.48 5.76 -2.71
N VAL A 45 0.98 5.22 -3.82
CA VAL A 45 1.77 3.99 -3.89
C VAL A 45 3.20 4.38 -4.19
N ARG A 46 4.09 4.15 -3.25
CA ARG A 46 5.52 4.39 -3.39
C ARG A 46 6.25 3.06 -3.61
N SER A 47 7.14 3.03 -4.59
CA SER A 47 8.12 1.96 -4.78
C SER A 47 9.41 2.57 -5.30
N ASP A 48 10.57 2.08 -4.85
CA ASP A 48 11.85 2.63 -5.31
C ASP A 48 12.09 2.41 -6.81
N ALA A 49 11.56 1.34 -7.40
CA ALA A 49 11.76 1.08 -8.83
C ALA A 49 10.70 1.70 -9.76
N TYR A 50 9.54 2.13 -9.23
CA TYR A 50 8.46 2.74 -10.03
C TYR A 50 8.10 4.18 -9.64
N GLY A 51 8.75 4.71 -8.60
CA GLY A 51 8.47 6.04 -8.04
C GLY A 51 7.16 6.10 -7.25
N ASP A 52 6.70 7.33 -7.02
CA ASP A 52 5.43 7.62 -6.35
C ASP A 52 4.30 7.70 -7.38
N ARG A 53 3.23 6.92 -7.18
CA ARG A 53 2.02 6.94 -8.01
C ARG A 53 0.81 7.37 -7.18
N HIS A 54 0.05 8.31 -7.72
CA HIS A 54 -1.24 8.68 -7.16
C HIS A 54 -2.33 7.72 -7.62
N ALA A 55 -3.24 7.38 -6.71
CA ALA A 55 -4.42 6.57 -6.92
C ALA A 55 -5.65 7.27 -6.32
N SER A 56 -6.73 7.34 -7.09
CA SER A 56 -7.95 8.07 -6.73
C SER A 56 -8.72 7.42 -5.59
N ASN A 57 -8.57 6.10 -5.42
CA ASN A 57 -9.25 5.34 -4.38
C ASN A 57 -8.35 4.23 -3.82
N ARG A 58 -8.81 3.60 -2.73
CA ARG A 58 -8.06 2.54 -2.03
C ARG A 58 -7.81 1.31 -2.90
N VAL A 59 -8.82 0.91 -3.68
CA VAL A 59 -8.75 -0.29 -4.53
C VAL A 59 -7.70 -0.08 -5.61
N ASP A 60 -7.72 1.04 -6.34
CA ASP A 60 -6.72 1.36 -7.36
C ASP A 60 -5.28 1.34 -6.80
N ALA A 61 -5.11 1.83 -5.57
CA ALA A 61 -3.83 1.84 -4.89
C ALA A 61 -3.34 0.43 -4.56
N LEU A 62 -4.24 -0.43 -4.05
CA LEU A 62 -3.94 -1.83 -3.73
C LEU A 62 -3.71 -2.67 -5.00
N VAL A 63 -4.45 -2.40 -6.08
CA VAL A 63 -4.20 -2.98 -7.41
C VAL A 63 -2.78 -2.62 -7.86
N THR A 64 -2.45 -1.33 -7.87
CA THR A 64 -1.11 -0.88 -8.28
C THR A 64 -0.02 -1.48 -7.39
N ALA A 65 -0.27 -1.58 -6.07
CA ALA A 65 0.70 -2.12 -5.14
C ALA A 65 0.94 -3.61 -5.37
N THR A 66 -0.13 -4.41 -5.50
CA THR A 66 -0.05 -5.85 -5.77
C THR A 66 0.64 -6.15 -7.10
N GLU A 67 0.40 -5.34 -8.15
CA GLU A 67 1.13 -5.47 -9.42
C GLU A 67 2.63 -5.23 -9.26
N ILE A 68 3.03 -4.23 -8.47
CA ILE A 68 4.45 -3.94 -8.23
C ILE A 68 5.09 -5.04 -7.38
N MET A 69 4.40 -5.49 -6.33
CA MET A 69 4.84 -6.57 -5.46
C MET A 69 5.08 -7.85 -6.26
N ASP A 70 4.15 -8.24 -7.13
CA ASP A 70 4.28 -9.41 -7.99
C ASP A 70 5.47 -9.29 -8.96
N ARG A 71 5.63 -8.13 -9.61
CA ARG A 71 6.74 -7.91 -10.57
C ARG A 71 8.11 -7.86 -9.92
N GLN A 72 8.21 -7.31 -8.71
CA GLN A 72 9.50 -7.15 -8.03
C GLN A 72 9.79 -8.26 -7.02
N GLN A 73 8.82 -9.13 -6.73
CA GLN A 73 8.91 -10.15 -5.69
C GLN A 73 9.28 -9.52 -4.33
N VAL A 74 8.57 -8.44 -3.98
CA VAL A 74 8.77 -7.69 -2.73
C VAL A 74 7.47 -7.62 -1.93
N ASP A 75 7.60 -7.47 -0.61
CA ASP A 75 6.47 -7.24 0.27
C ASP A 75 5.95 -5.79 0.14
N GLY A 76 4.67 -5.60 0.47
CA GLY A 76 4.03 -4.30 0.51
C GLY A 76 3.37 -4.02 1.86
N VAL A 77 3.28 -2.74 2.23
CA VAL A 77 2.59 -2.27 3.44
C VAL A 77 1.53 -1.25 3.07
N PHE A 78 0.36 -1.40 3.68
CA PHE A 78 -0.77 -0.50 3.62
C PHE A 78 -0.96 0.21 4.96
N ASP A 79 -0.83 1.53 4.95
CA ASP A 79 -1.20 2.40 6.07
C ASP A 79 -2.71 2.65 6.00
N CYS A 80 -3.48 2.03 6.90
CA CYS A 80 -4.93 2.18 6.95
C CYS A 80 -5.31 3.48 7.67
N PRO A 81 -5.85 4.50 6.98
CA PRO A 81 -6.15 5.79 7.59
C PRO A 81 -7.32 5.71 8.59
N GLU A 82 -8.22 4.74 8.44
CA GLU A 82 -9.43 4.60 9.27
C GLU A 82 -9.10 4.14 10.69
N THR A 83 -8.04 3.35 10.84
CA THR A 83 -7.65 2.70 12.09
C THR A 83 -6.27 3.11 12.57
N ASP A 84 -5.60 4.02 11.84
CA ASP A 84 -4.20 4.41 12.04
C ASP A 84 -3.26 3.19 12.21
N THR A 85 -3.62 2.07 11.57
CA THR A 85 -2.94 0.78 11.72
C THR A 85 -2.27 0.40 10.41
N ARG A 86 -1.12 -0.26 10.51
CA ARG A 86 -0.30 -0.68 9.37
C ARG A 86 -0.45 -2.18 9.16
N TRP A 87 -0.63 -2.57 7.92
CA TRP A 87 -0.82 -3.95 7.53
C TRP A 87 0.16 -4.30 6.42
N LEU A 88 0.64 -5.54 6.39
CA LEU A 88 1.14 -6.08 5.12
C LEU A 88 -0.03 -6.10 4.13
N VAL A 89 0.21 -5.76 2.88
CA VAL A 89 -0.84 -5.71 1.84
C VAL A 89 -1.57 -7.05 1.76
N ASP A 90 -0.85 -8.16 1.73
CA ASP A 90 -1.45 -9.50 1.67
C ASP A 90 -2.29 -9.80 2.92
N GLY A 91 -1.78 -9.46 4.11
CA GLY A 91 -2.51 -9.65 5.37
C GLY A 91 -3.75 -8.75 5.46
N TYR A 92 -3.71 -7.55 4.88
CA TYR A 92 -4.88 -6.67 4.80
C TYR A 92 -5.96 -7.27 3.89
N LEU A 93 -5.58 -7.77 2.71
CA LEU A 93 -6.50 -8.36 1.75
C LEU A 93 -7.13 -9.66 2.29
N ASP A 94 -6.35 -10.50 2.96
CA ASP A 94 -6.84 -11.71 3.63
C ASP A 94 -7.88 -11.39 4.72
N ALA A 95 -7.61 -10.36 5.53
CA ALA A 95 -8.54 -9.92 6.57
C ALA A 95 -9.78 -9.18 6.03
N HIS A 96 -9.75 -8.69 4.79
CA HIS A 96 -10.82 -7.90 4.17
C HIS A 96 -11.23 -8.48 2.82
N PRO A 97 -11.92 -9.64 2.79
CA PRO A 97 -12.22 -10.36 1.55
C PRO A 97 -13.01 -9.52 0.53
N GLY A 98 -13.93 -8.66 0.98
CA GLY A 98 -14.66 -7.77 0.06
C GLY A 98 -13.77 -6.72 -0.63
N VAL A 99 -12.65 -6.33 -0.01
CA VAL A 99 -11.64 -5.47 -0.66
C VAL A 99 -10.78 -6.30 -1.60
N ALA A 100 -10.41 -7.53 -1.21
CA ALA A 100 -9.68 -8.45 -2.07
C ALA A 100 -10.45 -8.74 -3.38
N GLU A 101 -11.74 -9.07 -3.29
CA GLU A 101 -12.61 -9.28 -4.45
C GLU A 101 -12.66 -8.05 -5.37
N ALA A 102 -12.72 -6.84 -4.79
CA ALA A 102 -12.71 -5.61 -5.58
C ALA A 102 -11.37 -5.37 -6.28
N VAL A 103 -10.25 -5.68 -5.62
CA VAL A 103 -8.91 -5.59 -6.20
C VAL A 103 -8.75 -6.60 -7.34
N GLU A 104 -9.21 -7.84 -7.17
CA GLU A 104 -9.18 -8.85 -8.22
C GLU A 104 -10.05 -8.46 -9.41
N ALA A 105 -11.28 -8.01 -9.16
CA ALA A 105 -12.19 -7.57 -10.21
C ALA A 105 -11.65 -6.40 -11.04
N GLU A 106 -10.99 -5.42 -10.40
CA GLU A 106 -10.39 -4.30 -11.12
C GLU A 106 -9.14 -4.74 -11.90
N ARG A 107 -8.32 -5.65 -11.36
CA ARG A 107 -7.20 -6.25 -12.09
C ARG A 107 -7.69 -6.97 -13.36
N ASP A 108 -8.68 -7.83 -13.23
CA ASP A 108 -9.25 -8.54 -14.39
C ASP A 108 -9.85 -7.58 -15.42
N SER A 109 -10.53 -6.52 -14.94
CA SER A 109 -11.09 -5.49 -15.81
C SER A 109 -9.99 -4.73 -16.57
N PHE A 110 -8.85 -4.45 -15.93
CA PHE A 110 -7.70 -3.83 -16.57
C PHE A 110 -7.11 -4.73 -17.67
N PHE A 111 -6.89 -6.02 -17.40
CA PHE A 111 -6.37 -6.97 -18.39
C PHE A 111 -7.35 -7.24 -19.55
N SER A 112 -8.65 -7.29 -19.27
CA SER A 112 -9.69 -7.44 -20.28
C SER A 112 -9.70 -6.25 -21.26
N ARG A 113 -9.46 -5.02 -20.78
CA ARG A 113 -9.35 -3.82 -21.62
C ARG A 113 -8.10 -3.82 -22.51
N LEU A 114 -6.99 -4.43 -22.07
CA LEU A 114 -5.74 -4.53 -22.85
C LEU A 114 -5.77 -5.65 -23.90
N SER A 115 -6.58 -6.69 -23.68
CA SER A 115 -6.66 -7.86 -24.56
C SER A 115 -7.59 -7.66 -25.78
N ASN A 116 -8.21 -6.49 -25.90
CA ASN A 116 -9.19 -6.16 -26.94
C ASN A 116 -8.63 -5.22 -28.02
N TRP A 117 -7.31 -5.22 -28.20
CA TRP A 117 -6.56 -4.46 -29.22
C TRP A 117 -5.90 -5.41 -30.22
#